data_AF-A0AAW0H4G7-F1
#
_entry.id   AF-A0AAW0H4G7-F1
#
_cell.length_a   1.000
_cell.length_b   1.000
_cell.length_c   1.000
_cell.angle_alpha   90.00
_cell.angle_beta   90.00
_cell.angle_gamma   90.00
#
_symmetry.space_group_name_H-M   'P 1'
#
loop_
_entity.id
_entity.type
_entity.pdbx_description
1 polymer ?
#
loop_
_entity_poly.entity_id
_entity_poly.type
_entity_poly.pdbx_seq_one_letter_code
_entity_poly.pdbx_strand_id
1 'polypeptide(L)'
;VGILVVEGGLGTFHYLEHPLNHSAGIPFTYNEPLDVIIKPGQRGFLILYGQSSLLVSPNAGQIMQTVELWEGKRRLLSDISSTGFAIHSVASNIFELAVLTRNNNLYYGSQSYLQTPVIQLPNPPHWNDQTSISFTDTGMLEFLTPAYNPKLLVFDFEKCTVNVQAVLMDPKLEIEPCNVEVMESTMVNKVFTIDMNTKLDLSALIIPRRRKTPIPLVMVSNPHSLGFEAFISEFGNTLDGNIKHKLVIKQHSISSLTVDIADKTMACVDLKPLTTLISIGCDQTKKIIVQNKISACSMGILDPVVLQKNYTYTIEKEAYKPVSHKAEAQGNLHVYYQYKDLGCPRLVYYDKPWKPVVELWKDGVLEEIMNAEYVLREINGIITYSYSLTAATANCRSQPQNWSTVQAELDKGADRTTLWNRENYVSCHDDKDGKPLLWPEVEYQVLGGRTDNKVIFGQRNGIYTFFLSVVDPYYSYCSLNTVFSVYVYGALPMVMFPPVLSIVVLVVTMLLSIWLAYAIPKELNTEKGQCCKNFCSWLFLSCLKICNCFWLWGRLRRCLRSRKVKDQPGGLPSQ
;
A
#
# COMPACT_ATOMS: atom_id res chain seq x y z
N VAL A 1 7.85 -9.68 -23.14
CA VAL A 1 7.81 -10.08 -24.57
C VAL A 1 8.73 -11.27 -24.82
N GLY A 2 8.30 -12.26 -25.63
CA GLY A 2 9.12 -13.38 -26.09
C GLY A 2 9.42 -13.29 -27.60
N ILE A 3 10.63 -13.65 -28.01
CA ILE A 3 11.12 -13.61 -29.40
C ILE A 3 11.48 -15.03 -29.83
N LEU A 4 10.92 -15.49 -30.96
CA LEU A 4 11.34 -16.75 -31.59
C LEU A 4 12.61 -16.52 -32.41
N VAL A 5 13.66 -17.27 -32.09
CA VAL A 5 14.93 -17.31 -32.82
C VAL A 5 15.02 -18.66 -33.52
N VAL A 6 15.36 -18.67 -34.80
CA VAL A 6 15.50 -19.90 -35.61
C VAL A 6 16.95 -20.01 -36.09
N GLU A 7 17.64 -21.05 -35.64
CA GLU A 7 19.03 -21.34 -36.00
C GLU A 7 19.19 -22.82 -36.35
N GLY A 8 19.78 -23.12 -37.51
CA GLY A 8 20.07 -24.50 -37.91
C GLY A 8 18.85 -25.43 -38.03
N GLY A 9 17.67 -24.90 -38.34
CA GLY A 9 16.42 -25.69 -38.40
C GLY A 9 15.78 -25.98 -37.04
N LEU A 10 16.26 -25.33 -35.97
CA LEU A 10 15.67 -25.37 -34.64
C LEU A 10 15.13 -24.00 -34.25
N GLY A 11 13.90 -23.96 -33.74
CA GLY A 11 13.28 -22.77 -33.15
C GLY A 11 13.45 -22.74 -31.64
N THR A 12 13.76 -21.57 -31.07
CA THR A 12 13.91 -21.36 -29.62
C THR A 12 13.30 -20.01 -29.21
N PHE A 13 12.51 -19.97 -28.12
CA PHE A 13 11.96 -18.73 -27.58
C PHE A 13 12.89 -18.09 -26.54
N HIS A 14 13.21 -16.81 -26.73
CA HIS A 14 13.95 -15.98 -25.79
C HIS A 14 13.04 -14.91 -25.17
N TYR A 15 13.16 -14.66 -23.88
CA TYR A 15 12.30 -13.72 -23.18
C TYR A 15 13.06 -12.44 -22.83
N LEU A 16 12.42 -11.28 -22.97
CA LEU A 16 13.04 -9.97 -22.70
C LEU A 16 12.70 -9.40 -21.32
N GLU A 17 11.66 -9.93 -20.67
CA GLU A 17 11.12 -9.39 -19.41
C GLU A 17 11.41 -10.31 -18.23
N HIS A 18 11.67 -9.70 -17.07
CA HIS A 18 11.83 -10.43 -15.81
C HIS A 18 10.54 -11.20 -15.45
N PRO A 19 10.61 -12.44 -14.93
CA PRO A 19 11.82 -13.16 -14.48
C PRO A 19 12.49 -14.04 -15.54
N LEU A 20 11.91 -14.15 -16.73
CA LEU A 20 12.40 -15.06 -17.76
C LEU A 20 13.50 -14.46 -18.64
N ASN A 21 13.88 -13.21 -18.42
CA ASN A 21 14.91 -12.48 -19.18
C ASN A 21 16.29 -13.15 -19.23
N HIS A 22 16.54 -14.12 -18.34
CA HIS A 22 17.77 -14.92 -18.32
C HIS A 22 17.55 -16.39 -18.75
N SER A 23 16.36 -16.73 -19.24
CA SER A 23 15.98 -18.07 -19.65
C SER A 23 15.65 -18.15 -21.15
N ALA A 24 15.79 -19.34 -21.72
CA ALA A 24 15.35 -19.67 -23.07
C ALA A 24 14.46 -20.91 -23.01
N GLY A 25 13.53 -21.02 -23.96
CA GLY A 25 12.74 -22.23 -24.15
C GLY A 25 13.59 -23.41 -24.63
N ILE A 26 13.03 -24.61 -24.55
CA ILE A 26 13.63 -25.81 -25.11
C ILE A 26 13.58 -25.71 -26.65
N PRO A 27 14.70 -25.92 -27.36
CA PRO A 27 14.71 -25.93 -28.81
C PRO A 27 13.76 -26.98 -29.38
N PHE A 28 13.04 -26.64 -30.45
CA PHE A 28 12.13 -27.54 -31.16
C PHE A 28 12.39 -27.50 -32.67
N THR A 29 12.00 -28.56 -33.36
CA THR A 29 12.19 -28.67 -34.81
C THR A 29 11.36 -27.62 -35.55
N TYR A 30 12.02 -26.83 -36.40
CA TYR A 30 11.42 -25.77 -37.20
C TYR A 30 11.73 -26.01 -38.68
N ASN A 31 10.84 -26.73 -39.36
CA ASN A 31 11.04 -27.16 -40.75
C ASN A 31 10.40 -26.21 -41.78
N GLU A 32 9.39 -25.45 -41.37
CA GLU A 32 8.57 -24.60 -42.24
C GLU A 32 8.15 -23.33 -41.49
N PRO A 33 7.78 -22.24 -42.19
CA PRO A 33 7.17 -21.09 -41.54
C PRO A 33 5.86 -21.49 -40.85
N LEU A 34 5.71 -21.07 -39.59
CA LEU A 34 4.55 -21.41 -38.75
C LEU A 34 3.70 -20.17 -38.47
N ASP A 35 2.40 -20.31 -38.67
CA ASP A 35 1.39 -19.38 -38.17
C ASP A 35 1.18 -19.59 -36.67
N VAL A 36 0.85 -18.51 -35.95
CA VAL A 36 0.68 -18.55 -34.49
C VAL A 36 -0.73 -18.12 -34.12
N ILE A 37 -1.43 -18.98 -33.38
CA ILE A 37 -2.71 -18.65 -32.75
C ILE A 37 -2.49 -18.38 -31.27
N ILE A 38 -2.90 -17.20 -30.83
CA ILE A 38 -2.94 -16.80 -29.41
C ILE A 38 -4.37 -16.39 -29.10
N LYS A 39 -5.07 -17.17 -28.29
CA LYS A 39 -6.47 -16.89 -27.96
C LYS A 39 -6.58 -15.95 -26.74
N PRO A 40 -7.43 -14.90 -26.80
CA PRO A 40 -7.73 -14.09 -25.64
C PRO A 40 -8.25 -14.96 -24.49
N GLY A 41 -7.68 -14.82 -23.30
CA GLY A 41 -8.05 -15.60 -22.11
C GLY A 41 -7.10 -16.75 -21.75
N GLN A 42 -6.30 -17.26 -22.70
CA GLN A 42 -5.23 -18.22 -22.42
C GLN A 42 -3.85 -17.55 -22.47
N ARG A 43 -3.45 -16.90 -21.38
CA ARG A 43 -2.11 -16.27 -21.33
C ARG A 43 -1.03 -17.35 -21.27
N GLY A 44 -0.18 -17.36 -22.30
CA GLY A 44 0.94 -18.29 -22.42
C GLY A 44 0.61 -19.57 -23.20
N PHE A 45 -0.64 -19.81 -23.61
CA PHE A 45 -0.92 -20.92 -24.52
C PHE A 45 -0.68 -20.48 -25.96
N LEU A 46 0.17 -21.20 -26.69
CA LEU A 46 0.51 -20.93 -28.09
C LEU A 46 0.18 -22.16 -28.93
N ILE A 47 -0.43 -21.95 -30.09
CA ILE A 47 -0.61 -22.99 -31.10
C ILE A 47 0.13 -22.52 -32.34
N LEU A 48 1.12 -23.30 -32.77
CA LEU A 48 1.90 -23.02 -33.96
C LEU A 48 1.58 -24.08 -35.00
N TYR A 49 1.21 -23.66 -36.20
CA TYR A 49 0.87 -24.60 -37.26
C TYR A 49 1.43 -24.16 -38.61
N GLY A 50 1.77 -25.13 -39.45
CA GLY A 50 2.17 -24.93 -40.84
C GLY A 50 1.39 -25.87 -41.75
N GLN A 51 1.96 -26.23 -42.89
CA GLN A 51 1.30 -27.20 -43.79
C GLN A 51 1.43 -28.63 -43.26
N SER A 52 2.53 -28.94 -42.58
CA SER A 52 2.91 -30.30 -42.15
C SER A 52 3.17 -30.42 -40.65
N SER A 53 3.21 -29.29 -39.93
CA SER A 53 3.54 -29.23 -38.51
C SER A 53 2.38 -28.63 -37.70
N LEU A 54 2.14 -29.20 -36.52
CA LEU A 54 1.22 -28.66 -35.52
C LEU A 54 1.83 -28.85 -34.13
N LEU A 55 2.14 -27.74 -33.49
CA LEU A 55 2.82 -27.65 -32.21
C LEU A 55 1.98 -26.83 -31.24
N VAL A 56 2.05 -27.21 -29.97
CA VAL A 56 1.34 -26.53 -28.90
C VAL A 56 2.31 -26.25 -27.75
N SER A 57 2.23 -25.05 -27.18
CA SER A 57 2.95 -24.70 -25.95
C SER A 57 1.98 -24.21 -24.89
N PRO A 58 1.94 -24.84 -23.72
CA PRO A 58 1.12 -24.36 -22.61
C PRO A 58 1.81 -23.27 -21.75
N ASN A 59 3.07 -22.95 -22.03
CA ASN A 59 3.94 -22.15 -21.16
C ASN A 59 4.77 -21.08 -21.91
N ALA A 60 4.11 -20.36 -22.80
CA ALA A 60 4.61 -19.22 -23.56
C ALA A 60 5.82 -19.53 -24.44
N GLY A 61 5.95 -20.77 -24.89
CA GLY A 61 7.03 -21.24 -25.75
C GLY A 61 8.24 -21.78 -24.99
N GLN A 62 8.16 -21.97 -23.67
CA GLN A 62 9.26 -22.61 -22.92
C GLN A 62 9.38 -24.08 -23.28
N ILE A 63 8.26 -24.76 -23.50
CA ILE A 63 8.19 -26.14 -23.98
C ILE A 63 7.23 -26.16 -25.17
N MET A 64 7.68 -26.77 -26.26
CA MET A 64 6.85 -27.09 -27.42
C MET A 64 6.56 -28.59 -27.43
N GLN A 65 5.30 -28.94 -27.63
CA GLN A 65 4.82 -30.32 -27.70
C GLN A 65 4.15 -30.56 -29.06
N THR A 66 4.29 -31.79 -29.57
CA THR A 66 3.48 -32.28 -30.67
C THR A 66 2.11 -32.69 -30.17
N VAL A 67 1.13 -32.62 -31.04
CA VAL A 67 -0.25 -33.04 -30.77
C VAL A 67 -0.33 -34.58 -30.85
N GLU A 68 -0.95 -35.21 -29.85
CA GLU A 68 -1.08 -36.66 -29.80
C GLU A 68 -2.29 -37.13 -30.60
N LEU A 69 -2.09 -38.05 -31.54
CA LEU A 69 -3.16 -38.60 -32.36
C LEU A 69 -3.79 -39.84 -31.67
N TRP A 70 -5.11 -39.87 -31.59
CA TRP A 70 -5.88 -40.93 -30.95
C TRP A 70 -6.89 -41.55 -31.92
N GLU A 71 -7.04 -42.87 -31.83
CA GLU A 71 -8.08 -43.66 -32.48
C GLU A 71 -8.85 -44.44 -31.41
N GLY A 72 -10.03 -43.93 -31.07
CA GLY A 72 -10.81 -44.38 -29.92
C GLY A 72 -10.00 -44.38 -28.63
N LYS A 73 -9.74 -45.56 -28.05
CA LYS A 73 -8.94 -45.72 -26.82
C LYS A 73 -7.43 -45.85 -27.04
N ARG A 74 -6.97 -45.94 -28.29
CA ARG A 74 -5.56 -46.19 -28.60
C ARG A 74 -4.88 -44.91 -29.04
N ARG A 75 -3.77 -44.57 -28.37
CA ARG A 75 -2.81 -43.59 -28.85
C ARG A 75 -2.05 -44.17 -30.04
N LEU A 76 -1.99 -43.41 -31.13
CA LEU A 76 -1.18 -43.75 -32.29
C LEU A 76 0.27 -43.29 -32.06
N LEU A 77 1.23 -44.13 -32.47
CA LEU A 77 2.68 -43.83 -32.37
C LEU A 77 3.14 -42.81 -33.42
N SER A 78 2.34 -42.60 -34.45
CA SER A 78 2.64 -41.67 -35.54
C SER A 78 2.15 -40.27 -35.19
N ASP A 79 3.06 -39.30 -35.20
CA ASP A 79 2.73 -37.89 -35.07
C ASP A 79 2.20 -37.34 -36.41
N ILE A 80 1.52 -36.19 -36.35
CA ILE A 80 0.94 -35.50 -37.52
C ILE A 80 1.99 -35.33 -38.64
N SER A 81 3.22 -34.97 -38.30
CA SER A 81 4.32 -34.77 -39.26
C SER A 81 4.76 -36.06 -39.99
N SER A 82 4.51 -37.24 -39.41
CA SER A 82 4.92 -38.54 -39.96
C SER A 82 3.91 -39.19 -40.92
N THR A 83 2.68 -38.68 -40.95
CA THR A 83 1.54 -39.31 -41.66
C THR A 83 1.22 -38.68 -43.03
N GLY A 84 2.02 -37.71 -43.49
CA GLY A 84 1.75 -36.99 -44.75
C GLY A 84 0.54 -36.05 -44.66
N PHE A 85 0.22 -35.59 -43.45
CA PHE A 85 -0.87 -34.66 -43.15
C PHE A 85 -0.63 -33.31 -43.81
N ALA A 86 -1.57 -32.85 -44.64
CA ALA A 86 -1.58 -31.50 -45.18
C ALA A 86 -2.71 -30.70 -44.51
N ILE A 87 -2.36 -29.78 -43.63
CA ILE A 87 -3.31 -28.91 -42.91
C ILE A 87 -3.92 -27.92 -43.90
N HIS A 88 -5.25 -27.81 -43.89
CA HIS A 88 -6.00 -26.83 -44.68
C HIS A 88 -6.47 -25.65 -43.82
N SER A 89 -7.08 -25.95 -42.67
CA SER A 89 -7.60 -24.92 -41.76
C SER A 89 -7.50 -25.41 -40.31
N VAL A 90 -7.20 -24.49 -39.39
CA VAL A 90 -7.11 -24.75 -37.95
C VAL A 90 -8.05 -23.79 -37.23
N ALA A 91 -8.95 -24.34 -36.43
CA ALA A 91 -9.78 -23.58 -35.52
C ALA A 91 -9.34 -23.85 -34.08
N SER A 92 -9.32 -22.81 -33.27
CA SER A 92 -9.08 -22.94 -31.84
C SER A 92 -10.08 -22.08 -31.07
N ASN A 93 -10.65 -22.64 -30.02
CA ASN A 93 -11.31 -21.91 -28.94
C ASN A 93 -10.38 -21.83 -27.72
N ILE A 94 -10.88 -21.43 -26.55
CA ILE A 94 -10.14 -21.35 -25.29
C ILE A 94 -9.66 -22.73 -24.83
N PHE A 95 -10.32 -23.84 -25.16
CA PHE A 95 -9.89 -25.18 -24.69
C PHE A 95 -10.04 -26.28 -25.74
N GLU A 96 -10.30 -25.90 -26.98
CA GLU A 96 -10.67 -26.81 -28.06
C GLU A 96 -9.84 -26.49 -29.29
N LEU A 97 -9.40 -27.54 -29.97
CA LEU A 97 -8.65 -27.48 -31.21
C LEU A 97 -9.39 -28.29 -32.26
N ALA A 98 -9.54 -27.74 -33.46
CA ALA A 98 -10.02 -28.50 -34.60
C ALA A 98 -9.10 -28.27 -35.80
N VAL A 99 -8.84 -29.33 -36.54
CA VAL A 99 -7.92 -29.32 -37.68
C VAL A 99 -8.63 -29.99 -38.86
N LEU A 100 -8.78 -29.24 -39.95
CA LEU A 100 -9.27 -29.74 -41.22
C LEU A 100 -8.08 -29.98 -42.15
N THR A 101 -7.98 -31.18 -42.71
CA THR A 101 -6.92 -31.53 -43.67
C THR A 101 -7.39 -31.41 -45.11
N ARG A 102 -6.44 -31.28 -46.04
CA ARG A 102 -6.72 -31.27 -47.48
C ARG A 102 -7.32 -32.58 -48.01
N ASN A 103 -7.15 -33.68 -47.27
CA ASN A 103 -7.71 -34.99 -47.63
C ASN A 103 -9.12 -35.20 -47.06
N ASN A 104 -9.79 -34.11 -46.62
CA ASN A 104 -11.11 -34.16 -46.02
C ASN A 104 -11.20 -35.02 -44.74
N ASN A 105 -10.18 -34.94 -43.90
CA ASN A 105 -10.25 -35.48 -42.54
C ASN A 105 -10.40 -34.32 -41.56
N LEU A 106 -11.40 -34.42 -40.68
CA LEU A 106 -11.60 -33.50 -39.58
C LEU A 106 -11.09 -34.13 -38.29
N TYR A 107 -10.29 -33.37 -37.57
CA TYR A 107 -9.74 -33.76 -36.29
C TYR A 107 -10.20 -32.79 -35.22
N TYR A 108 -10.50 -33.32 -34.04
CA TYR A 108 -10.91 -32.54 -32.88
C TYR A 108 -10.06 -32.91 -31.67
N GLY A 109 -9.64 -31.91 -30.90
CA GLY A 109 -8.84 -32.08 -29.70
C GLY A 109 -9.31 -31.21 -28.55
N SER A 110 -9.07 -31.72 -27.34
CA SER A 110 -9.14 -30.93 -26.12
C SER A 110 -7.75 -30.40 -25.82
N GLN A 111 -7.63 -29.08 -25.67
CA GLN A 111 -6.40 -28.45 -25.25
C GLN A 111 -6.29 -28.60 -23.73
N SER A 112 -5.48 -29.56 -23.29
CA SER A 112 -5.07 -29.67 -21.88
C SER A 112 -3.62 -29.23 -21.74
N TYR A 113 -3.24 -28.89 -20.51
CA TYR A 113 -1.90 -28.40 -20.23
C TYR A 113 -0.81 -29.47 -20.28
N LEU A 114 -1.15 -30.74 -20.00
CA LEU A 114 -0.17 -31.84 -20.02
C LEU A 114 0.04 -32.35 -21.44
N GLN A 115 -1.06 -32.54 -22.17
CA GLN A 115 -1.08 -33.11 -23.51
C GLN A 115 -2.25 -32.51 -24.31
N THR A 116 -2.10 -32.42 -25.62
CA THR A 116 -3.21 -32.06 -26.51
C THR A 116 -3.59 -33.29 -27.33
N PRO A 117 -4.48 -34.16 -26.83
CA PRO A 117 -4.99 -35.28 -27.60
C PRO A 117 -5.93 -34.78 -28.70
N VAL A 118 -5.86 -35.42 -29.86
CA VAL A 118 -6.69 -35.15 -31.03
C VAL A 118 -7.20 -36.45 -31.62
N ILE A 119 -8.50 -36.52 -31.92
CA ILE A 119 -9.18 -37.68 -32.52
C ILE A 119 -9.79 -37.31 -33.87
N GLN A 120 -9.80 -38.26 -34.80
CA GLN A 120 -10.48 -38.10 -36.08
C GLN A 120 -12.00 -38.22 -35.91
N LEU A 121 -12.73 -37.23 -36.41
CA LEU A 121 -14.19 -37.26 -36.43
C LEU A 121 -14.69 -37.98 -37.70
N PRO A 122 -15.69 -38.86 -37.59
CA PRO A 122 -16.25 -39.58 -38.72
C PRO A 122 -17.15 -38.66 -39.55
N ASN A 123 -17.17 -38.88 -40.87
CA ASN A 123 -18.07 -38.21 -41.81
C ASN A 123 -18.08 -36.66 -41.70
N PRO A 124 -16.94 -35.99 -41.90
CA PRO A 124 -16.93 -34.53 -41.91
C PRO A 124 -17.86 -33.96 -42.99
N PRO A 125 -18.44 -32.76 -42.78
CA PRO A 125 -19.19 -32.06 -43.81
C PRO A 125 -18.37 -31.92 -45.09
N HIS A 126 -19.04 -31.94 -46.24
CA HIS A 126 -18.38 -31.69 -47.51
C HIS A 126 -17.86 -30.25 -47.57
N TRP A 127 -16.64 -30.05 -48.05
CA TRP A 127 -15.97 -28.74 -48.13
C TRP A 127 -15.24 -28.56 -49.46
N ASN A 128 -14.86 -27.32 -49.75
CA ASN A 128 -14.06 -26.91 -50.90
C ASN A 128 -12.82 -26.12 -50.45
N ASP A 129 -11.87 -25.86 -51.35
CA ASP A 129 -10.61 -25.15 -51.04
C ASP A 129 -10.75 -23.74 -50.41
N GLN A 130 -11.96 -23.18 -50.35
CA GLN A 130 -12.25 -21.90 -49.74
C GLN A 130 -12.94 -22.02 -48.36
N THR A 131 -13.18 -23.25 -47.89
CA THR A 131 -13.89 -23.51 -46.65
C THR A 131 -12.95 -23.39 -45.47
N SER A 132 -13.34 -22.59 -44.49
CA SER A 132 -12.64 -22.48 -43.21
C SER A 132 -13.47 -23.07 -42.09
N ILE A 133 -12.82 -23.44 -40.99
CA ILE A 133 -13.50 -23.87 -39.77
C ILE A 133 -13.35 -22.82 -38.67
N SER A 134 -14.37 -22.69 -37.83
CA SER A 134 -14.34 -21.82 -36.65
C SER A 134 -15.22 -22.38 -35.53
N PHE A 135 -14.88 -22.12 -34.28
CA PHE A 135 -15.78 -22.43 -33.16
C PHE A 135 -16.75 -21.26 -32.94
N THR A 136 -18.04 -21.57 -32.79
CA THR A 136 -19.08 -20.58 -32.43
C THR A 136 -19.32 -20.55 -30.93
N ASP A 137 -19.37 -21.74 -30.33
CA ASP A 137 -19.52 -21.99 -28.90
C ASP A 137 -18.73 -23.25 -28.52
N THR A 138 -18.67 -23.55 -27.21
CA THR A 138 -18.07 -24.79 -26.70
C THR A 138 -18.77 -26.00 -27.31
N GLY A 139 -18.00 -26.91 -27.93
CA GLY A 139 -18.51 -28.09 -28.63
C GLY A 139 -19.18 -27.83 -29.97
N MET A 140 -19.23 -26.57 -30.45
CA MET A 140 -19.93 -26.18 -31.68
C MET A 140 -18.96 -25.69 -32.73
N LEU A 141 -18.62 -26.57 -33.68
CA LEU A 141 -17.72 -26.28 -34.79
C LEU A 141 -18.53 -25.88 -36.02
N GLU A 142 -18.19 -24.76 -36.65
CA GLU A 142 -18.85 -24.25 -37.84
C GLU A 142 -17.91 -24.27 -39.04
N PHE A 143 -18.38 -24.85 -40.14
CA PHE A 143 -17.76 -24.78 -41.46
C PHE A 143 -18.33 -23.56 -42.19
N LEU A 144 -17.43 -22.71 -42.67
CA LEU A 144 -17.75 -21.46 -43.34
C LEU A 144 -17.21 -21.52 -44.77
N THR A 145 -18.12 -21.65 -45.73
CA THR A 145 -17.79 -21.65 -47.16
C THR A 145 -18.30 -20.35 -47.79
N PRO A 146 -17.44 -19.52 -48.41
CA PRO A 146 -17.89 -18.30 -49.04
C PRO A 146 -18.80 -18.60 -50.23
N ALA A 147 -19.99 -18.00 -50.23
CA ALA A 147 -20.99 -18.13 -51.27
C ALA A 147 -21.26 -16.77 -51.90
N TYR A 148 -20.92 -16.62 -53.18
CA TYR A 148 -21.17 -15.37 -53.91
C TYR A 148 -22.65 -15.23 -54.24
N ASN A 149 -23.27 -14.13 -53.82
CA ASN A 149 -24.64 -13.81 -54.18
C ASN A 149 -24.66 -12.87 -55.40
N PRO A 150 -24.96 -13.37 -56.62
CA PRO A 150 -24.92 -12.56 -57.83
C PRO A 150 -25.99 -11.46 -57.88
N LYS A 151 -27.06 -11.55 -57.08
CA LYS A 151 -28.13 -10.54 -57.03
C LYS A 151 -27.76 -9.33 -56.19
N LEU A 152 -26.99 -9.55 -55.12
CA LEU A 152 -26.62 -8.50 -54.16
C LEU A 152 -25.17 -8.03 -54.35
N LEU A 153 -24.38 -8.68 -55.22
CA LEU A 153 -22.95 -8.42 -55.43
C LEU A 153 -22.14 -8.49 -54.12
N VAL A 154 -22.56 -9.32 -53.17
CA VAL A 154 -21.90 -9.54 -51.88
C VAL A 154 -21.57 -11.02 -51.71
N PHE A 155 -20.53 -11.29 -50.91
CA PHE A 155 -20.26 -12.62 -50.40
C PHE A 155 -21.03 -12.83 -49.11
N ASP A 156 -21.74 -13.96 -49.02
CA ASP A 156 -22.25 -14.51 -47.78
C ASP A 156 -21.46 -15.79 -47.45
N PHE A 157 -21.77 -16.45 -46.34
CA PHE A 157 -21.19 -17.73 -45.99
C PHE A 157 -22.28 -18.80 -45.90
N GLU A 158 -22.11 -19.89 -46.64
CA GLU A 158 -22.81 -21.13 -46.32
C GLU A 158 -22.21 -21.70 -45.04
N LYS A 159 -23.09 -21.95 -44.06
CA LYS A 159 -22.71 -22.37 -42.70
C LYS A 159 -23.19 -23.78 -42.45
N CYS A 160 -22.30 -24.65 -42.01
CA CYS A 160 -22.65 -25.99 -41.52
C CYS A 160 -22.09 -26.19 -40.11
N THR A 161 -22.98 -26.40 -39.14
CA THR A 161 -22.60 -26.56 -37.74
C THR A 161 -22.54 -28.03 -37.35
N VAL A 162 -21.45 -28.43 -36.74
CA VAL A 162 -21.21 -29.77 -36.19
C VAL A 162 -21.19 -29.67 -34.66
N ASN A 163 -22.11 -30.37 -34.02
CA ASN A 163 -22.08 -30.57 -32.57
C ASN A 163 -21.08 -31.69 -32.26
N VAL A 164 -19.88 -31.32 -31.83
CA VAL A 164 -18.78 -32.24 -31.56
C VAL A 164 -19.15 -33.21 -30.43
N GLN A 165 -19.82 -32.75 -29.39
CA GLN A 165 -20.23 -33.60 -28.27
C GLN A 165 -21.15 -34.74 -28.73
N ALA A 166 -22.09 -34.45 -29.65
CA ALA A 166 -22.95 -35.47 -30.23
C ALA A 166 -22.16 -36.50 -31.07
N VAL A 167 -21.15 -36.05 -31.81
CA VAL A 167 -20.29 -36.93 -32.61
C VAL A 167 -19.41 -37.81 -31.74
N LEU A 168 -18.80 -37.27 -30.67
CA LEU A 168 -17.94 -38.02 -29.75
C LEU A 168 -18.70 -39.11 -28.97
N MET A 169 -20.02 -38.98 -28.86
CA MET A 169 -20.90 -39.98 -28.25
C MET A 169 -21.29 -41.12 -29.20
N ASP A 170 -20.85 -41.09 -30.47
CA ASP A 170 -21.06 -42.21 -31.40
C ASP A 170 -20.36 -43.48 -30.87
N PRO A 171 -21.09 -44.59 -30.64
CA PRO A 171 -20.52 -45.84 -30.17
C PRO A 171 -19.35 -46.36 -31.01
N LYS A 172 -19.28 -45.99 -32.31
CA LYS A 172 -18.21 -46.40 -33.23
C LYS A 172 -16.84 -45.82 -32.84
N LEU A 173 -16.80 -44.72 -32.10
CA LEU A 173 -15.55 -44.08 -31.69
C LEU A 173 -15.00 -44.66 -30.37
N GLU A 174 -15.75 -45.50 -29.65
CA GLU A 174 -15.32 -46.16 -28.41
C GLU A 174 -14.78 -45.21 -27.31
N ILE A 175 -15.20 -43.93 -27.32
CA ILE A 175 -14.72 -42.91 -26.38
C ILE A 175 -15.35 -43.11 -25.00
N GLU A 176 -14.53 -43.07 -23.95
CA GLU A 176 -15.05 -43.12 -22.59
C GLU A 176 -15.81 -41.85 -22.23
N PRO A 177 -16.95 -41.96 -21.54
CA PRO A 177 -17.73 -40.79 -21.16
C PRO A 177 -16.99 -40.00 -20.08
N CYS A 178 -17.25 -38.69 -19.98
CA CYS A 178 -16.51 -37.79 -19.09
C CYS A 178 -16.34 -38.35 -17.66
N ASN A 179 -15.11 -38.41 -17.16
CA ASN A 179 -14.79 -38.93 -15.82
C ASN A 179 -15.17 -37.97 -14.68
N VAL A 180 -15.61 -36.76 -15.01
CA VAL A 180 -15.94 -35.68 -14.08
C VAL A 180 -17.33 -35.13 -14.41
N GLU A 181 -18.12 -34.87 -13.39
CA GLU A 181 -19.48 -34.34 -13.54
C GLU A 181 -19.51 -32.83 -13.37
N VAL A 182 -18.77 -32.29 -12.39
CA VAL A 182 -18.75 -30.86 -12.08
C VAL A 182 -17.34 -30.41 -11.74
N MET A 183 -16.96 -29.25 -12.26
CA MET A 183 -15.74 -28.53 -11.90
C MET A 183 -16.04 -27.03 -11.84
N GLU A 184 -16.01 -26.46 -10.63
CA GLU A 184 -16.43 -25.07 -10.41
C GLU A 184 -15.55 -24.37 -9.37
N SER A 185 -15.45 -23.04 -9.49
CA SER A 185 -14.81 -22.21 -8.47
C SER A 185 -15.30 -20.77 -8.51
N THR A 186 -15.26 -20.12 -7.36
CA THR A 186 -15.48 -18.67 -7.21
C THR A 186 -14.28 -17.83 -7.65
N MET A 187 -13.15 -18.45 -8.00
CA MET A 187 -11.92 -17.79 -8.46
C MET A 187 -11.95 -17.44 -9.95
N VAL A 188 -12.83 -18.06 -10.74
CA VAL A 188 -12.86 -17.89 -12.20
C VAL A 188 -13.15 -16.43 -12.56
N ASN A 189 -12.40 -15.90 -13.53
CA ASN A 189 -12.49 -14.51 -14.01
C ASN A 189 -12.26 -13.43 -12.94
N LYS A 190 -11.58 -13.77 -11.83
CA LYS A 190 -11.17 -12.80 -10.82
C LYS A 190 -9.67 -12.51 -10.88
N VAL A 191 -9.32 -11.34 -10.38
CA VAL A 191 -7.94 -10.93 -10.13
C VAL A 191 -7.80 -10.77 -8.62
N PHE A 192 -6.84 -11.48 -8.04
CA PHE A 192 -6.52 -11.35 -6.62
C PHE A 192 -5.21 -10.59 -6.47
N THR A 193 -5.16 -9.64 -5.53
CA THR A 193 -3.93 -8.92 -5.19
C THR A 193 -3.36 -9.49 -3.90
N ILE A 194 -2.09 -9.86 -3.92
CA ILE A 194 -1.33 -10.36 -2.77
C ILE A 194 -0.28 -9.30 -2.41
N ASP A 195 -0.28 -8.93 -1.13
CA ASP A 195 0.70 -8.03 -0.55
C ASP A 195 1.76 -8.82 0.25
N MET A 196 2.84 -8.17 0.69
CA MET A 196 3.91 -8.81 1.46
C MET A 196 3.35 -9.55 2.68
N ASN A 197 3.87 -10.76 2.93
CA ASN A 197 3.50 -11.62 4.04
C ASN A 197 1.99 -11.97 4.13
N THR A 198 1.20 -11.68 3.09
CA THR A 198 -0.20 -12.09 3.04
C THR A 198 -0.36 -13.49 2.44
N LYS A 199 -1.38 -14.20 2.89
CA LYS A 199 -1.74 -15.53 2.36
C LYS A 199 -3.07 -15.40 1.62
N LEU A 200 -3.11 -15.93 0.40
CA LEU A 200 -4.33 -16.04 -0.38
C LEU A 200 -4.77 -17.50 -0.41
N ASP A 201 -5.97 -17.78 0.09
CA ASP A 201 -6.57 -19.12 0.05
C ASP A 201 -7.59 -19.19 -1.09
N LEU A 202 -7.33 -20.05 -2.08
CA LEU A 202 -8.22 -20.31 -3.21
C LEU A 202 -8.78 -21.72 -3.14
N SER A 203 -10.02 -21.90 -3.57
CA SER A 203 -10.67 -23.21 -3.60
C SER A 203 -11.44 -23.51 -4.89
N ALA A 204 -11.33 -24.76 -5.35
CA ALA A 204 -12.10 -25.33 -6.43
C ALA A 204 -12.86 -26.56 -5.94
N LEU A 205 -14.06 -26.77 -6.48
CA LEU A 205 -14.90 -27.94 -6.26
C LEU A 205 -14.81 -28.86 -7.48
N ILE A 206 -14.52 -30.13 -7.25
CA ILE A 206 -14.50 -31.17 -8.27
C ILE A 206 -15.39 -32.32 -7.81
N ILE A 207 -16.34 -32.72 -8.68
CA ILE A 207 -17.22 -33.87 -8.46
C ILE A 207 -16.91 -34.92 -9.53
N PRO A 208 -16.33 -36.07 -9.15
CA PRO A 208 -16.05 -37.14 -10.10
C PRO A 208 -17.30 -37.91 -10.49
N ARG A 209 -17.28 -38.53 -11.66
CA ARG A 209 -18.32 -39.48 -12.05
C ARG A 209 -18.22 -40.76 -11.21
N ARG A 210 -19.35 -41.42 -10.94
CA ARG A 210 -19.39 -42.65 -10.11
C ARG A 210 -18.31 -43.66 -10.50
N ARG A 211 -17.56 -44.15 -9.50
CA ARG A 211 -16.45 -45.11 -9.64
C ARG A 211 -15.26 -44.62 -10.48
N LYS A 212 -15.15 -43.32 -10.74
CA LYS A 212 -13.96 -42.68 -11.32
C LYS A 212 -13.26 -41.85 -10.26
N THR A 213 -11.94 -41.72 -10.37
CA THR A 213 -11.08 -40.96 -9.46
C THR A 213 -10.13 -40.08 -10.28
N PRO A 214 -10.65 -38.97 -10.83
CA PRO A 214 -9.86 -38.04 -11.63
C PRO A 214 -8.73 -37.44 -10.80
N ILE A 215 -7.61 -37.16 -11.46
CA ILE A 215 -6.42 -36.60 -10.83
C ILE A 215 -6.44 -35.08 -11.04
N PRO A 216 -6.78 -34.28 -10.00
CA PRO A 216 -6.74 -32.83 -10.13
C PRO A 216 -5.30 -32.35 -10.30
N LEU A 217 -5.13 -31.40 -11.22
CA LEU A 217 -3.87 -30.79 -11.55
C LEU A 217 -3.95 -29.29 -11.26
N VAL A 218 -2.89 -28.77 -10.65
CA VAL A 218 -2.77 -27.35 -10.32
C VAL A 218 -1.49 -26.84 -10.90
N MET A 219 -1.60 -25.80 -11.71
CA MET A 219 -0.48 -25.25 -12.44
C MET A 219 -0.40 -23.76 -12.18
N VAL A 220 0.84 -23.31 -12.11
CA VAL A 220 1.13 -21.93 -11.81
C VAL A 220 2.19 -21.46 -12.78
N SER A 221 1.97 -20.31 -13.43
CA SER A 221 2.84 -19.87 -14.53
C SER A 221 4.26 -19.54 -14.11
N ASN A 222 4.50 -19.26 -12.83
CA ASN A 222 5.83 -18.87 -12.34
C ASN A 222 6.14 -19.48 -10.96
N PRO A 223 6.37 -20.81 -10.88
CA PRO A 223 6.57 -21.50 -9.61
C PRO A 223 7.79 -21.01 -8.83
N HIS A 224 8.82 -20.48 -9.49
CA HIS A 224 10.07 -20.04 -8.84
C HIS A 224 9.93 -18.73 -8.08
N SER A 225 9.02 -17.85 -8.49
CA SER A 225 8.71 -16.67 -7.71
C SER A 225 7.76 -16.98 -6.55
N LEU A 226 7.26 -18.22 -6.42
CA LEU A 226 6.14 -18.59 -5.55
C LEU A 226 6.51 -19.63 -4.49
N GLY A 227 6.23 -19.34 -3.22
CA GLY A 227 5.98 -20.39 -2.24
C GLY A 227 4.60 -20.98 -2.49
N PHE A 228 4.52 -22.11 -3.19
CA PHE A 228 3.28 -22.81 -3.54
C PHE A 228 3.10 -24.06 -2.69
N GLU A 229 1.94 -24.15 -2.05
CA GLU A 229 1.52 -25.35 -1.32
C GLU A 229 0.08 -25.67 -1.72
N ALA A 230 -0.17 -26.86 -2.26
CA ALA A 230 -1.49 -27.31 -2.68
C ALA A 230 -1.90 -28.53 -1.88
N PHE A 231 -3.09 -28.49 -1.30
CA PHE A 231 -3.67 -29.62 -0.58
C PHE A 231 -5.04 -29.98 -1.14
N ILE A 232 -5.27 -31.28 -1.29
CA ILE A 232 -6.58 -31.83 -1.61
C ILE A 232 -7.20 -32.25 -0.28
N SER A 233 -8.35 -31.67 0.06
CA SER A 233 -9.13 -32.02 1.24
C SER A 233 -10.52 -32.51 0.82
N GLU A 234 -11.03 -33.54 1.47
CA GLU A 234 -12.40 -34.01 1.23
C GLU A 234 -13.38 -33.08 1.96
N PHE A 235 -14.26 -32.42 1.21
CA PHE A 235 -15.24 -31.47 1.72
C PHE A 235 -16.66 -32.05 1.65
N GLY A 236 -16.85 -33.18 2.32
CA GLY A 236 -18.15 -33.86 2.45
C GLY A 236 -18.62 -34.54 1.15
N ASN A 237 -19.83 -35.08 1.22
CA ASN A 237 -20.44 -35.84 0.13
C ASN A 237 -21.61 -35.06 -0.50
N THR A 238 -21.84 -35.28 -1.79
CA THR A 238 -23.13 -34.94 -2.43
C THR A 238 -24.24 -35.86 -1.92
N LEU A 239 -25.51 -35.50 -2.16
CA LEU A 239 -26.67 -36.35 -1.83
C LEU A 239 -26.58 -37.74 -2.48
N ASP A 240 -25.86 -37.85 -3.60
CA ASP A 240 -25.65 -39.08 -4.37
C ASP A 240 -24.40 -39.89 -3.94
N GLY A 241 -23.69 -39.45 -2.90
CA GLY A 241 -22.54 -40.15 -2.34
C GLY A 241 -21.18 -39.86 -2.98
N ASN A 242 -21.08 -38.90 -3.91
CA ASN A 242 -19.79 -38.50 -4.50
C ASN A 242 -19.00 -37.62 -3.53
N ILE A 243 -17.69 -37.88 -3.40
CA ILE A 243 -16.75 -37.14 -2.55
C ILE A 243 -16.46 -35.78 -3.21
N LYS A 244 -16.56 -34.70 -2.44
CA LYS A 244 -16.17 -33.36 -2.89
C LYS A 244 -14.70 -33.14 -2.55
N HIS A 245 -13.92 -32.67 -3.51
CA HIS A 245 -12.54 -32.26 -3.24
C HIS A 245 -12.46 -30.73 -3.16
N LYS A 246 -11.80 -30.23 -2.11
CA LYS A 246 -11.42 -28.83 -1.93
C LYS A 246 -9.91 -28.72 -2.03
N LEU A 247 -9.47 -28.03 -3.06
CA LEU A 247 -8.10 -27.61 -3.21
C LEU A 247 -7.86 -26.35 -2.36
N VAL A 248 -6.79 -26.27 -1.58
CA VAL A 248 -6.35 -25.04 -0.90
C VAL A 248 -4.93 -24.73 -1.33
N ILE A 249 -4.70 -23.50 -1.76
CA ILE A 249 -3.41 -23.02 -2.27
C ILE A 249 -2.94 -21.87 -1.38
N LYS A 250 -1.65 -21.84 -1.01
CA LYS A 250 -0.99 -20.70 -0.35
C LYS A 250 0.05 -20.10 -1.30
N GLN A 251 0.27 -18.78 -1.27
CA GLN A 251 1.01 -18.12 -2.35
C GLN A 251 1.77 -16.84 -1.98
N HIS A 252 2.85 -16.58 -2.75
CA HIS A 252 3.59 -15.30 -2.85
C HIS A 252 4.05 -15.04 -4.30
N SER A 253 3.30 -14.38 -5.20
CA SER A 253 3.80 -13.65 -6.40
C SER A 253 2.85 -13.53 -7.62
N ILE A 254 3.19 -12.75 -8.67
CA ILE A 254 2.35 -12.49 -9.87
C ILE A 254 2.37 -13.76 -10.68
N SER A 255 1.22 -14.41 -10.80
CA SER A 255 1.11 -15.62 -11.58
C SER A 255 -0.33 -15.89 -11.97
N SER A 256 -0.51 -16.60 -13.08
CA SER A 256 -1.79 -17.22 -13.41
C SER A 256 -1.83 -18.58 -12.73
N LEU A 257 -2.93 -18.83 -12.02
CA LEU A 257 -3.25 -20.13 -11.47
C LEU A 257 -4.28 -20.79 -12.38
N THR A 258 -4.00 -22.04 -12.76
CA THR A 258 -4.90 -22.88 -13.54
C THR A 258 -5.14 -24.19 -12.79
N VAL A 259 -6.39 -24.56 -12.61
CA VAL A 259 -6.80 -25.87 -12.10
C VAL A 259 -7.43 -26.65 -13.26
N ASP A 260 -6.94 -27.86 -13.49
CA ASP A 260 -7.42 -28.76 -14.54
C ASP A 260 -7.40 -30.22 -14.03
N ILE A 261 -7.67 -31.19 -14.91
CA ILE A 261 -7.70 -32.62 -14.59
C ILE A 261 -6.75 -33.37 -15.53
N ALA A 262 -5.78 -34.08 -14.96
CA ALA A 262 -4.70 -34.69 -15.71
C ALA A 262 -5.16 -35.85 -16.62
N ASP A 263 -6.11 -36.67 -16.16
CA ASP A 263 -6.66 -37.83 -16.86
C ASP A 263 -8.03 -37.52 -17.51
N LYS A 264 -8.23 -36.27 -17.94
CA LYS A 264 -9.49 -35.83 -18.55
C LYS A 264 -9.76 -36.59 -19.87
N THR A 265 -10.91 -37.25 -19.96
CA THR A 265 -11.32 -37.96 -21.19
C THR A 265 -11.77 -36.97 -22.28
N MET A 266 -11.62 -37.34 -23.56
CA MET A 266 -12.00 -36.46 -24.69
C MET A 266 -13.50 -36.08 -24.74
N ALA A 267 -14.39 -36.88 -24.12
CA ALA A 267 -15.81 -36.57 -24.00
C ALA A 267 -16.14 -35.43 -23.01
N CYS A 268 -15.15 -34.90 -22.29
CA CYS A 268 -15.30 -33.78 -21.37
C CYS A 268 -15.22 -32.41 -22.10
N VAL A 269 -16.06 -32.23 -23.13
CA VAL A 269 -16.07 -31.01 -23.97
C VAL A 269 -16.48 -29.78 -23.17
N ASP A 270 -17.50 -29.90 -22.32
CA ASP A 270 -18.05 -28.78 -21.54
C ASP A 270 -17.23 -28.41 -20.30
N LEU A 271 -16.27 -29.27 -19.90
CA LEU A 271 -15.50 -29.07 -18.68
C LEU A 271 -14.28 -28.19 -18.94
N LYS A 272 -14.31 -26.97 -18.43
CA LYS A 272 -13.26 -25.96 -18.68
C LYS A 272 -12.25 -25.92 -17.52
N PRO A 273 -10.94 -25.83 -17.79
CA PRO A 273 -9.95 -25.47 -16.78
C PRO A 273 -10.33 -24.17 -16.07
N LEU A 274 -10.17 -24.15 -14.75
CA LEU A 274 -10.47 -22.99 -13.92
C LEU A 274 -9.23 -22.11 -13.85
N THR A 275 -9.33 -20.87 -14.34
CA THR A 275 -8.21 -19.94 -14.37
C THR A 275 -8.49 -18.68 -13.55
N THR A 276 -7.47 -18.19 -12.85
CA THR A 276 -7.51 -16.91 -12.14
C THR A 276 -6.18 -16.20 -12.25
N LEU A 277 -6.22 -14.88 -12.15
CA LEU A 277 -5.01 -14.05 -12.12
C LEU A 277 -4.68 -13.64 -10.69
N ILE A 278 -3.39 -13.66 -10.40
CA ILE A 278 -2.86 -13.23 -9.12
C ILE A 278 -1.82 -12.16 -9.42
N SER A 279 -2.02 -11.00 -8.82
CA SER A 279 -1.13 -9.85 -8.92
C SER A 279 -0.41 -9.67 -7.58
N ILE A 280 0.90 -9.42 -7.62
CA ILE A 280 1.61 -8.84 -6.49
C ILE A 280 1.49 -7.36 -6.61
N GLY A 281 1.21 -6.74 -5.49
CA GLY A 281 1.59 -5.37 -5.31
C GLY A 281 0.80 -4.78 -4.18
N CYS A 282 0.60 -3.48 -4.30
CA CYS A 282 -0.23 -2.79 -3.35
C CYS A 282 -1.70 -3.15 -3.56
N ASP A 283 -2.31 -3.69 -2.51
CA ASP A 283 -3.75 -3.75 -2.38
C ASP A 283 -4.28 -2.36 -2.05
N GLN A 284 -4.92 -1.70 -3.03
CA GLN A 284 -5.40 -0.32 -2.91
C GLN A 284 -6.47 -0.13 -1.83
N THR A 285 -7.02 -1.21 -1.30
CA THR A 285 -8.01 -1.18 -0.21
C THR A 285 -7.35 -1.00 1.16
N LYS A 286 -6.03 -1.26 1.26
CA LYS A 286 -5.27 -1.09 2.50
C LYS A 286 -5.05 0.38 2.81
N LYS A 287 -5.27 0.74 4.07
CA LYS A 287 -4.95 2.05 4.63
C LYS A 287 -4.55 1.95 6.08
N ILE A 288 -3.80 2.92 6.55
CA ILE A 288 -3.43 3.04 7.96
C ILE A 288 -4.19 4.17 8.64
N ILE A 289 -4.60 3.94 9.89
CA ILE A 289 -5.31 4.92 10.71
C ILE A 289 -4.63 4.98 12.07
N VAL A 290 -4.35 6.19 12.55
CA VAL A 290 -3.86 6.38 13.92
C VAL A 290 -5.04 6.43 14.87
N GLN A 291 -5.06 5.52 15.84
CA GLN A 291 -6.13 5.37 16.81
C GLN A 291 -6.43 6.70 17.54
N ASN A 292 -7.72 6.99 17.77
CA ASN A 292 -8.19 8.25 18.37
C ASN A 292 -9.15 8.03 19.56
N LYS A 293 -8.84 7.08 20.45
CA LYS A 293 -9.68 6.78 21.62
C LYS A 293 -9.71 7.93 22.64
N ILE A 294 -8.59 8.62 22.83
CA ILE A 294 -8.45 9.75 23.75
C ILE A 294 -8.11 11.00 22.93
N SER A 295 -9.10 11.88 22.78
CA SER A 295 -9.00 13.11 21.99
C SER A 295 -9.26 14.35 22.84
N ALA A 296 -8.80 15.51 22.37
CA ALA A 296 -9.09 16.79 22.99
C ALA A 296 -10.59 17.10 23.00
N CYS A 297 -11.32 16.62 21.98
CA CYS A 297 -12.78 16.76 21.91
C CYS A 297 -13.50 15.90 22.94
N SER A 298 -13.12 14.62 23.08
CA SER A 298 -13.74 13.71 24.05
C SER A 298 -13.50 14.14 25.50
N MET A 299 -12.43 14.89 25.76
CA MET A 299 -12.13 15.49 27.06
C MET A 299 -12.68 16.91 27.24
N GLY A 300 -13.45 17.42 26.27
CA GLY A 300 -14.06 18.75 26.34
C GLY A 300 -13.09 19.93 26.27
N ILE A 301 -11.83 19.70 25.85
CA ILE A 301 -10.80 20.75 25.71
C ILE A 301 -11.03 21.56 24.44
N LEU A 302 -11.43 20.90 23.35
CA LEU A 302 -11.78 21.52 22.08
C LEU A 302 -13.20 21.14 21.69
N ASP A 303 -13.95 22.09 21.13
CA ASP A 303 -15.30 21.83 20.62
C ASP A 303 -15.23 21.39 19.14
N PRO A 304 -15.72 20.18 18.79
CA PRO A 304 -15.75 19.73 17.39
C PRO A 304 -16.53 20.67 16.46
N VAL A 305 -17.59 21.33 16.96
CA VAL A 305 -18.39 22.28 16.16
C VAL A 305 -17.58 23.52 15.81
N VAL A 306 -16.71 23.96 16.72
CA VAL A 306 -15.80 25.09 16.47
C VAL A 306 -14.72 24.68 15.48
N LEU A 307 -14.13 23.49 15.64
CA LEU A 307 -13.10 23.00 14.72
C LEU A 307 -13.62 22.84 13.28
N GLN A 308 -14.91 22.52 13.09
CA GLN A 308 -15.56 22.45 11.79
C GLN A 308 -15.75 23.82 11.11
N LYS A 309 -15.77 24.92 11.88
CA LYS A 309 -16.06 26.28 11.39
C LYS A 309 -14.77 27.06 11.05
N ASN A 310 -14.02 26.57 10.05
CA ASN A 310 -12.82 27.24 9.54
C ASN A 310 -11.82 27.66 10.65
N TYR A 311 -11.58 26.76 11.60
CA TYR A 311 -10.75 27.03 12.77
C TYR A 311 -9.29 27.30 12.36
N THR A 312 -8.70 28.34 12.94
CA THR A 312 -7.28 28.66 12.79
C THR A 312 -6.59 28.61 14.14
N TYR A 313 -5.34 28.14 14.16
CA TYR A 313 -4.49 28.18 15.34
C TYR A 313 -3.16 28.87 15.02
N THR A 314 -2.55 29.43 16.05
CA THR A 314 -1.28 30.17 15.93
C THR A 314 -0.14 29.30 16.41
N ILE A 315 0.96 29.29 15.65
CA ILE A 315 2.25 28.72 16.04
C ILE A 315 3.19 29.90 16.29
N GLU A 316 3.76 29.92 17.49
CA GLU A 316 4.67 30.94 17.98
C GLU A 316 5.97 30.92 17.17
N LYS A 317 6.55 32.09 16.85
CA LYS A 317 7.78 32.19 16.04
C LYS A 317 8.95 31.36 16.58
N GLU A 318 9.04 31.18 17.90
CA GLU A 318 10.11 30.41 18.54
C GLU A 318 9.91 28.90 18.40
N ALA A 319 8.70 28.45 18.08
CA ALA A 319 8.32 27.05 18.09
C ALA A 319 8.50 26.33 16.74
N TYR A 320 8.80 27.05 15.65
CA TYR A 320 8.89 26.47 14.31
C TYR A 320 10.04 27.03 13.48
N LYS A 321 10.45 26.26 12.46
CA LYS A 321 11.37 26.70 11.41
C LYS A 321 10.64 26.64 10.06
N PRO A 322 10.65 27.73 9.26
CA PRO A 322 10.06 27.72 7.92
C PRO A 322 10.65 26.62 7.03
N VAL A 323 9.79 25.94 6.27
CA VAL A 323 10.18 24.83 5.39
C VAL A 323 11.08 25.30 4.23
N SER A 324 11.03 26.58 3.87
CA SER A 324 11.73 27.19 2.73
C SER A 324 13.07 27.84 3.10
N HIS A 325 14.03 27.06 3.63
CA HIS A 325 15.43 27.43 3.95
C HIS A 325 15.70 27.89 5.40
N LYS A 326 16.96 27.69 5.81
CA LYS A 326 17.59 27.71 7.14
C LYS A 326 17.49 29.03 7.95
N ALA A 327 16.46 29.85 7.71
CA ALA A 327 16.25 31.12 8.39
C ALA A 327 15.31 30.98 9.60
N GLU A 328 15.48 31.86 10.58
CA GLU A 328 14.57 31.96 11.74
C GLU A 328 13.22 32.56 11.33
N ALA A 329 12.15 32.14 12.00
CA ALA A 329 10.82 32.65 11.74
C ALA A 329 10.73 34.16 12.08
N GLN A 330 10.20 34.96 11.15
CA GLN A 330 10.07 36.41 11.34
C GLN A 330 8.82 36.80 12.14
N GLY A 331 7.86 35.90 12.30
CA GLY A 331 6.60 36.16 12.99
C GLY A 331 5.85 34.88 13.31
N ASN A 332 4.68 35.00 13.95
CA ASN A 332 3.83 33.86 14.24
C ASN A 332 3.19 33.33 12.95
N LEU A 333 3.00 32.02 12.89
CA LEU A 333 2.34 31.35 11.77
C LEU A 333 0.88 31.06 12.12
N HIS A 334 -0.05 31.50 11.28
CA HIS A 334 -1.47 31.15 11.41
C HIS A 334 -1.78 29.97 10.49
N VAL A 335 -2.20 28.85 11.08
CA VAL A 335 -2.50 27.61 10.34
C VAL A 335 -3.98 27.34 10.37
N TYR A 336 -4.53 27.02 9.21
CA TYR A 336 -5.91 26.57 9.05
C TYR A 336 -6.03 25.09 9.39
N TYR A 337 -6.94 24.72 10.29
CA TYR A 337 -7.15 23.36 10.72
C TYR A 337 -8.16 22.63 9.83
N GLN A 338 -7.68 21.65 9.05
CA GLN A 338 -8.51 20.84 8.15
C GLN A 338 -9.25 19.73 8.90
N TYR A 339 -10.34 20.09 9.59
CA TYR A 339 -11.11 19.14 10.40
C TYR A 339 -11.65 17.93 9.61
N LYS A 340 -12.02 18.13 8.34
CA LYS A 340 -12.53 17.07 7.45
C LYS A 340 -11.56 15.88 7.34
N ASP A 341 -10.27 16.17 7.31
CA ASP A 341 -9.23 15.16 7.08
C ASP A 341 -8.57 14.72 8.39
N LEU A 342 -8.41 15.63 9.35
CA LEU A 342 -7.69 15.38 10.61
C LEU A 342 -8.59 14.89 11.76
N GLY A 343 -9.90 15.17 11.69
CA GLY A 343 -10.87 14.90 12.75
C GLY A 343 -10.56 15.68 14.03
N CYS A 344 -10.82 15.06 15.18
CA CYS A 344 -10.44 15.63 16.48
C CYS A 344 -8.96 15.32 16.84
N PRO A 345 -8.18 16.30 17.32
CA PRO A 345 -6.81 16.06 17.75
C PRO A 345 -6.72 15.07 18.92
N ARG A 346 -5.72 14.18 18.88
CA ARG A 346 -5.43 13.22 19.96
C ARG A 346 -4.87 14.00 21.15
N LEU A 347 -5.23 13.64 22.38
CA LEU A 347 -4.78 14.39 23.54
C LEU A 347 -3.50 13.77 24.13
N VAL A 348 -2.43 14.55 24.24
CA VAL A 348 -1.13 14.10 24.76
C VAL A 348 -0.55 15.11 25.76
N TYR A 349 0.05 14.62 26.83
CA TYR A 349 0.69 15.47 27.84
C TYR A 349 2.14 15.77 27.46
N TYR A 350 2.59 17.02 27.59
CA TYR A 350 3.85 17.48 26.97
C TYR A 350 5.09 16.66 27.41
N ASP A 351 5.23 16.39 28.71
CA ASP A 351 6.39 15.70 29.28
C ASP A 351 6.21 14.18 29.43
N LYS A 352 5.25 13.59 28.71
CA LYS A 352 5.01 12.13 28.77
C LYS A 352 5.38 11.49 27.43
N PRO A 353 6.40 10.60 27.39
CA PRO A 353 6.75 9.87 26.18
C PRO A 353 5.53 9.16 25.58
N TRP A 354 5.27 9.43 24.31
CA TRP A 354 4.07 8.99 23.61
C TRP A 354 4.43 8.31 22.28
N LYS A 355 3.72 7.22 21.95
CA LYS A 355 3.85 6.51 20.67
C LYS A 355 2.46 6.35 20.07
N PRO A 356 2.24 6.72 18.80
CA PRO A 356 0.95 6.49 18.15
C PRO A 356 0.68 4.99 18.00
N VAL A 357 -0.56 4.60 18.23
CA VAL A 357 -1.06 3.26 17.90
C VAL A 357 -1.59 3.32 16.48
N VAL A 358 -0.95 2.62 15.57
CA VAL A 358 -1.28 2.60 14.14
C VAL A 358 -2.02 1.32 13.81
N GLU A 359 -3.19 1.45 13.21
CA GLU A 359 -4.07 0.36 12.82
C GLU A 359 -4.00 0.16 11.30
N LEU A 360 -3.84 -1.08 10.85
CA LEU A 360 -3.97 -1.45 9.44
C LEU A 360 -5.41 -1.88 9.16
N TRP A 361 -6.04 -1.20 8.20
CA TRP A 361 -7.40 -1.47 7.76
C TRP A 361 -7.39 -1.95 6.32
N LYS A 362 -8.18 -2.99 6.03
CA LYS A 362 -8.44 -3.53 4.70
C LYS A 362 -9.94 -3.72 4.50
N ASP A 363 -10.47 -3.26 3.37
CA ASP A 363 -11.91 -3.36 3.06
C ASP A 363 -12.85 -2.83 4.18
N GLY A 364 -12.38 -1.83 4.93
CA GLY A 364 -13.14 -1.27 6.05
C GLY A 364 -13.18 -2.13 7.31
N VAL A 365 -12.38 -3.20 7.38
CA VAL A 365 -12.18 -4.05 8.56
C VAL A 365 -10.77 -3.82 9.12
N LEU A 366 -10.66 -3.78 10.45
CA LEU A 366 -9.37 -3.76 11.13
C LEU A 366 -8.70 -5.13 10.98
N GLU A 367 -7.54 -5.19 10.32
CA GLU A 367 -6.76 -6.43 10.23
C GLU A 367 -5.87 -6.59 11.46
N GLU A 368 -5.05 -5.58 11.76
CA GLU A 368 -4.07 -5.65 12.85
C GLU A 368 -3.66 -4.28 13.39
N ILE A 369 -3.01 -4.29 14.56
CA ILE A 369 -2.24 -3.15 15.05
C ILE A 369 -0.83 -3.30 14.47
N MET A 370 -0.43 -2.35 13.64
CA MET A 370 0.81 -2.38 12.88
C MET A 370 2.03 -2.39 13.80
N ASN A 371 2.95 -3.32 13.54
CA ASN A 371 4.25 -3.42 14.23
C ASN A 371 5.45 -3.15 13.30
N ALA A 372 5.24 -2.39 12.23
CA ALA A 372 6.27 -1.99 11.27
C ALA A 372 7.07 -0.78 11.77
N GLU A 373 8.22 -0.53 11.13
CA GLU A 373 8.98 0.71 11.29
C GLU A 373 8.32 1.86 10.50
N TYR A 374 8.13 3.00 11.16
CA TYR A 374 7.53 4.19 10.58
C TYR A 374 8.19 5.47 11.11
N VAL A 375 8.00 6.56 10.37
CA VAL A 375 8.57 7.87 10.71
C VAL A 375 7.48 8.92 10.79
N LEU A 376 7.72 9.95 11.61
CA LEU A 376 6.85 11.11 11.75
C LEU A 376 7.54 12.37 11.23
N ARG A 377 6.78 13.23 10.56
CA ARG A 377 7.21 14.56 10.13
C ARG A 377 6.14 15.59 10.46
N GLU A 378 6.48 16.62 11.23
CA GLU A 378 5.55 17.73 11.45
C GLU A 378 5.46 18.60 10.19
N ILE A 379 4.25 18.87 9.73
CA ILE A 379 4.02 19.46 8.40
C ILE A 379 4.20 20.98 8.37
N ASN A 380 4.07 21.65 9.52
CA ASN A 380 4.17 23.11 9.66
C ASN A 380 5.58 23.56 10.10
N GLY A 381 6.51 22.62 10.31
CA GLY A 381 7.89 22.88 10.72
C GLY A 381 8.06 23.13 12.22
N ILE A 382 7.12 22.71 13.07
CA ILE A 382 7.25 22.81 14.54
C ILE A 382 8.43 21.96 14.99
N ILE A 383 9.28 22.52 15.85
CA ILE A 383 10.52 21.88 16.34
C ILE A 383 10.49 21.54 17.84
N THR A 384 9.37 21.79 18.52
CA THR A 384 9.20 21.57 19.97
C THR A 384 8.78 20.13 20.28
N TYR A 385 9.46 19.15 19.69
CA TYR A 385 9.35 17.73 20.01
C TYR A 385 10.68 17.02 19.72
N SER A 386 10.93 15.92 20.44
CA SER A 386 12.12 15.08 20.33
C SER A 386 11.76 13.60 20.46
N TYR A 387 12.77 12.74 20.45
CA TYR A 387 12.62 11.29 20.57
C TYR A 387 13.26 10.77 21.86
N SER A 388 12.70 9.69 22.42
CA SER A 388 13.16 9.12 23.68
C SER A 388 14.46 8.30 23.55
N LEU A 389 14.79 7.82 22.35
CA LEU A 389 15.98 7.02 22.08
C LEU A 389 17.01 7.79 21.27
N THR A 390 18.29 7.57 21.60
CA THR A 390 19.45 7.87 20.76
C THR A 390 19.88 6.65 19.94
N ALA A 391 20.73 6.83 18.93
CA ALA A 391 21.24 5.74 18.10
C ALA A 391 21.88 4.60 18.93
N ALA A 392 22.61 4.93 20.00
CA ALA A 392 23.18 3.94 20.91
C ALA A 392 22.12 3.17 21.69
N THR A 393 21.15 3.87 22.30
CA THR A 393 20.08 3.22 23.08
C THR A 393 19.10 2.43 22.22
N ALA A 394 18.99 2.77 20.93
CA ALA A 394 18.27 1.99 19.95
C ALA A 394 19.03 0.72 19.52
N ASN A 395 20.29 0.53 19.92
CA ASN A 395 21.19 -0.54 19.47
C ASN A 395 21.45 -0.52 17.96
N CYS A 396 21.64 0.68 17.39
CA CYS A 396 22.08 0.82 16.01
C CYS A 396 23.51 0.31 15.82
N ARG A 397 23.77 -0.37 14.71
CA ARG A 397 25.11 -0.83 14.30
C ARG A 397 25.80 0.18 13.39
N SER A 398 25.00 0.83 12.54
CA SER A 398 25.40 1.90 11.64
C SER A 398 24.68 3.20 12.00
N GLN A 399 25.09 4.31 11.38
CA GLN A 399 24.47 5.61 11.62
C GLN A 399 23.03 5.64 11.08
N PRO A 400 21.99 5.84 11.92
CA PRO A 400 20.61 5.93 11.44
C PRO A 400 20.38 7.14 10.54
N GLN A 401 19.53 6.97 9.54
CA GLN A 401 19.00 8.06 8.71
C GLN A 401 18.11 9.00 9.54
N ASN A 402 18.02 10.26 9.10
CA ASN A 402 17.08 11.24 9.63
C ASN A 402 16.46 12.07 8.48
N TRP A 403 15.42 12.84 8.76
CA TRP A 403 14.76 13.65 7.73
C TRP A 403 15.70 14.63 7.01
N SER A 404 16.71 15.16 7.69
CA SER A 404 17.67 16.09 7.08
C SER A 404 18.64 15.39 6.12
N THR A 405 19.07 14.17 6.43
CA THR A 405 19.94 13.37 5.55
C THR A 405 19.16 12.87 4.34
N VAL A 406 17.93 12.38 4.55
CA VAL A 406 17.07 11.91 3.47
C VAL A 406 16.74 13.05 2.51
N GLN A 407 16.34 14.22 3.01
CA GLN A 407 16.07 15.39 2.16
C GLN A 407 17.31 15.82 1.35
N ALA A 408 18.49 15.81 1.97
CA ALA A 408 19.74 16.20 1.30
C ALA A 408 20.17 15.23 0.18
N GLU A 409 19.80 13.94 0.29
CA GLU A 409 20.02 12.96 -0.78
C GLU A 409 19.00 13.13 -1.91
N LEU A 410 17.75 13.44 -1.58
CA LEU A 410 16.67 13.68 -2.53
C LEU A 410 16.88 14.94 -3.38
N ASP A 411 17.41 16.01 -2.80
CA ASP A 411 17.69 17.27 -3.53
C ASP A 411 18.75 17.08 -4.66
N LYS A 412 19.46 15.94 -4.68
CA LYS A 412 20.46 15.59 -5.71
C LYS A 412 19.89 14.76 -6.88
N GLY A 413 18.64 14.30 -6.80
CA GLY A 413 17.97 13.48 -7.83
C GLY A 413 16.58 14.03 -8.15
N ALA A 414 16.26 14.19 -9.44
CA ALA A 414 15.03 14.85 -9.89
C ALA A 414 13.77 14.02 -9.60
N ASP A 415 13.19 14.18 -8.39
CA ASP A 415 11.73 14.28 -8.18
C ASP A 415 11.44 14.89 -6.80
N ARG A 416 11.00 16.15 -6.76
CA ARG A 416 10.84 16.98 -5.53
C ARG A 416 9.75 16.51 -4.56
N THR A 417 9.11 15.37 -4.86
CA THR A 417 7.96 14.81 -4.14
C THR A 417 8.24 13.45 -3.49
N THR A 418 9.47 12.95 -3.55
CA THR A 418 9.81 11.66 -2.93
C THR A 418 9.97 11.81 -1.41
N LEU A 419 9.11 11.11 -0.65
CA LEU A 419 9.09 11.10 0.81
C LEU A 419 10.01 9.99 1.34
N TRP A 420 10.40 10.05 2.62
CA TRP A 420 11.05 8.92 3.28
C TRP A 420 10.10 7.72 3.29
N ASN A 421 10.47 6.66 2.58
CA ASN A 421 9.63 5.54 2.21
C ASN A 421 10.44 4.23 2.20
N ARG A 422 9.78 3.13 1.83
CA ARG A 422 10.40 1.80 1.76
C ARG A 422 11.52 1.63 0.74
N GLU A 423 11.61 2.50 -0.27
CA GLU A 423 12.59 2.37 -1.36
C GLU A 423 13.92 3.04 -0.99
N ASN A 424 13.89 4.06 -0.13
CA ASN A 424 15.07 4.81 0.30
C ASN A 424 15.47 4.57 1.77
N TYR A 425 14.64 3.89 2.55
CA TYR A 425 14.94 3.58 3.95
C TYR A 425 15.95 2.45 4.09
N VAL A 426 16.95 2.67 4.93
CA VAL A 426 17.96 1.69 5.33
C VAL A 426 17.96 1.59 6.84
N SER A 427 17.68 0.39 7.36
CA SER A 427 17.68 0.15 8.81
C SER A 427 19.10 0.27 9.37
N CYS A 428 19.26 0.97 10.50
CA CYS A 428 20.54 1.08 11.20
C CYS A 428 21.02 -0.24 11.82
N HIS A 429 20.17 -1.26 11.83
CA HIS A 429 20.46 -2.59 12.36
C HIS A 429 21.07 -3.54 11.32
N ASP A 430 21.01 -3.18 10.03
CA ASP A 430 21.55 -3.99 8.94
C ASP A 430 23.06 -3.74 8.77
N ASP A 431 23.83 -4.82 8.61
CA ASP A 431 25.31 -4.77 8.46
C ASP A 431 25.79 -4.45 7.04
N LYS A 432 24.89 -4.08 6.12
CA LYS A 432 25.10 -4.14 4.66
C LYS A 432 26.31 -3.34 4.15
N ASP A 433 26.75 -2.31 4.87
CA ASP A 433 27.79 -1.39 4.39
C ASP A 433 29.08 -1.37 5.23
N GLY A 434 29.16 -2.13 6.34
CA GLY A 434 30.33 -2.12 7.24
C GLY A 434 30.68 -0.73 7.84
N LYS A 435 29.77 0.26 7.73
CA LYS A 435 29.96 1.61 8.29
C LYS A 435 29.67 1.59 9.78
N PRO A 436 30.63 1.96 10.64
CA PRO A 436 30.41 1.96 12.09
C PRO A 436 29.49 3.10 12.53
N LEU A 437 28.84 2.92 13.67
CA LEU A 437 28.15 4.00 14.37
C LEU A 437 29.15 5.06 14.86
N LEU A 438 29.15 6.24 14.23
CA LEU A 438 30.07 7.33 14.55
C LEU A 438 29.53 8.25 15.65
N TRP A 439 28.22 8.51 15.66
CA TRP A 439 27.58 9.44 16.59
C TRP A 439 26.49 8.74 17.42
N PRO A 440 26.85 8.12 18.55
CA PRO A 440 25.91 7.35 19.38
C PRO A 440 24.79 8.21 20.01
N GLU A 441 25.07 9.48 20.27
CA GLU A 441 24.16 10.39 21.00
C GLU A 441 23.10 11.08 20.13
N VAL A 442 23.14 10.88 18.82
CA VAL A 442 22.14 11.49 17.94
C VAL A 442 20.76 10.85 18.15
N GLU A 443 19.72 11.68 18.04
CA GLU A 443 18.34 11.23 18.19
C GLU A 443 17.98 10.19 17.12
N TYR A 444 17.33 9.11 17.56
CA TYR A 444 16.79 8.09 16.68
C TYR A 444 15.35 8.46 16.31
N GLN A 445 15.07 8.69 15.02
CA GLN A 445 13.78 9.24 14.55
C GLN A 445 12.78 8.18 14.09
N VAL A 446 13.20 6.93 13.97
CA VAL A 446 12.33 5.82 13.54
C VAL A 446 11.56 5.31 14.75
N LEU A 447 10.26 5.05 14.57
CA LEU A 447 9.36 4.54 15.58
C LEU A 447 8.86 3.15 15.17
N GLY A 448 8.40 2.37 16.15
CA GLY A 448 7.86 1.04 15.91
C GLY A 448 8.94 -0.02 15.66
N GLY A 449 8.53 -1.12 15.02
CA GLY A 449 9.39 -2.27 14.77
C GLY A 449 9.95 -2.88 16.05
N ARG A 450 11.28 -2.98 16.12
CA ARG A 450 12.00 -3.59 17.25
C ARG A 450 12.29 -2.63 18.40
N THR A 451 12.03 -1.34 18.23
CA THR A 451 12.36 -0.31 19.22
C THR A 451 11.11 0.19 19.95
N ASP A 452 11.24 0.54 21.23
CA ASP A 452 10.18 1.23 21.97
C ASP A 452 10.39 2.75 21.99
N ASN A 453 10.86 3.28 20.86
CA ASN A 453 11.06 4.71 20.70
C ASN A 453 9.73 5.47 20.79
N LYS A 454 9.75 6.64 21.41
CA LYS A 454 8.59 7.47 21.72
C LYS A 454 8.90 8.93 21.41
N VAL A 455 7.87 9.67 21.05
CA VAL A 455 7.92 11.12 20.91
C VAL A 455 7.79 11.76 22.28
N ILE A 456 8.61 12.75 22.57
CA ILE A 456 8.56 13.60 23.75
C ILE A 456 8.27 15.02 23.27
N PHE A 457 7.30 15.70 23.87
CA PHE A 457 6.96 17.06 23.46
C PHE A 457 7.66 18.08 24.35
N GLY A 458 8.12 19.16 23.74
CA GLY A 458 8.71 20.28 24.48
C GLY A 458 7.65 21.07 25.26
N GLN A 459 8.09 22.10 25.97
CA GLN A 459 7.23 22.96 26.79
C GLN A 459 6.38 23.91 25.92
N ARG A 460 5.41 23.36 25.17
CA ARG A 460 4.47 24.08 24.33
C ARG A 460 3.09 23.40 24.38
N ASN A 461 2.05 24.20 24.58
CA ASN A 461 0.68 23.75 24.40
C ASN A 461 0.21 24.09 22.99
N GLY A 462 -0.52 23.19 22.35
CA GLY A 462 -1.13 23.48 21.05
C GLY A 462 -1.27 22.26 20.14
N ILE A 463 -1.75 22.52 18.94
CA ILE A 463 -1.93 21.50 17.91
C ILE A 463 -0.60 21.26 17.18
N TYR A 464 -0.31 19.99 16.94
CA TYR A 464 0.76 19.46 16.10
C TYR A 464 0.10 18.61 15.02
N THR A 465 0.56 18.74 13.77
CA THR A 465 0.05 17.92 12.67
C THR A 465 1.18 17.11 12.08
N PHE A 466 1.07 15.79 12.18
CA PHE A 466 2.10 14.85 11.76
C PHE A 466 1.67 14.12 10.51
N PHE A 467 2.60 14.05 9.56
CA PHE A 467 2.61 13.08 8.48
C PHE A 467 3.34 11.82 8.97
N LEU A 468 2.69 10.67 8.87
CA LEU A 468 3.24 9.36 9.19
C LEU A 468 3.47 8.60 7.88
N SER A 469 4.67 8.04 7.73
CA SER A 469 5.04 7.18 6.60
C SER A 469 5.60 5.87 7.13
N VAL A 470 5.07 4.74 6.66
CA VAL A 470 5.66 3.42 6.92
C VAL A 470 6.87 3.24 6.01
N VAL A 471 8.02 2.92 6.61
CA VAL A 471 9.31 2.83 5.90
C VAL A 471 9.85 1.41 5.84
N ASP A 472 9.30 0.47 6.61
CA ASP A 472 9.72 -0.93 6.61
C ASP A 472 9.64 -1.56 5.20
N PRO A 473 10.76 -2.00 4.62
CA PRO A 473 10.81 -2.50 3.25
C PRO A 473 10.12 -3.84 3.05
N TYR A 474 9.90 -4.60 4.13
CA TYR A 474 9.35 -5.95 4.12
C TYR A 474 7.92 -6.02 4.66
N TYR A 475 7.31 -4.89 5.02
CA TYR A 475 5.97 -4.87 5.59
C TYR A 475 4.86 -4.89 4.54
N SER A 476 4.94 -4.06 3.51
CA SER A 476 3.94 -3.95 2.45
C SER A 476 4.53 -3.37 1.16
N TYR A 477 3.97 -3.74 0.01
CA TYR A 477 4.22 -3.07 -1.27
C TYR A 477 3.50 -1.71 -1.36
N CYS A 478 2.52 -1.44 -0.51
CA CYS A 478 1.79 -0.17 -0.48
C CYS A 478 2.62 0.96 0.13
N SER A 479 2.44 2.17 -0.41
CA SER A 479 2.85 3.40 0.28
C SER A 479 1.82 3.72 1.37
N LEU A 480 2.01 3.13 2.55
CA LEU A 480 1.15 3.35 3.70
C LEU A 480 1.55 4.65 4.40
N ASN A 481 0.74 5.68 4.21
CA ASN A 481 0.92 6.97 4.85
C ASN A 481 -0.41 7.53 5.35
N THR A 482 -0.34 8.44 6.33
CA THR A 482 -1.52 9.12 6.88
C THR A 482 -1.12 10.42 7.55
N VAL A 483 -2.06 11.36 7.62
CA VAL A 483 -1.89 12.61 8.37
C VAL A 483 -2.83 12.60 9.55
N PHE A 484 -2.32 12.96 10.72
CA PHE A 484 -3.13 13.06 11.93
C PHE A 484 -2.67 14.25 12.79
N SER A 485 -3.51 14.63 13.75
CA SER A 485 -3.22 15.77 14.63
C SER A 485 -3.25 15.37 16.11
N VAL A 486 -2.41 16.05 16.89
CA VAL A 486 -2.26 15.88 18.33
C VAL A 486 -2.41 17.26 18.98
N TYR A 487 -3.15 17.33 20.08
CA TYR A 487 -3.18 18.49 20.97
C TYR A 487 -2.35 18.17 22.21
N VAL A 488 -1.27 18.94 22.38
CA VAL A 488 -0.38 18.85 23.53
C VAL A 488 -0.84 19.82 24.60
N TYR A 489 -0.93 19.35 25.84
CA TYR A 489 -1.36 20.14 26.99
C TYR A 489 -0.45 19.97 28.21
N GLY A 490 -0.61 20.87 29.18
CA GLY A 490 0.04 20.82 30.48
C GLY A 490 1.36 21.60 30.58
N ALA A 491 1.87 22.15 29.48
CA ALA A 491 3.07 22.97 29.51
C ALA A 491 2.76 24.34 30.15
N LEU A 492 3.43 24.69 31.23
CA LEU A 492 3.36 26.04 31.77
C LEU A 492 4.12 26.99 30.84
N PRO A 493 3.69 28.26 30.67
CA PRO A 493 4.43 29.22 29.86
C PRO A 493 5.86 29.36 30.41
N MET A 494 6.86 29.44 29.51
CA MET A 494 8.24 29.67 29.93
C MET A 494 8.31 30.96 30.75
N VAL A 495 8.82 30.83 31.98
CA VAL A 495 8.98 31.98 32.88
C VAL A 495 10.08 32.86 32.30
N MET A 496 9.71 34.01 31.73
CA MET A 496 10.67 34.96 31.14
C MET A 496 11.73 35.45 32.14
N PHE A 497 11.49 35.33 33.44
CA PHE A 497 12.43 35.70 34.50
C PHE A 497 12.60 34.56 35.50
N PRO A 498 13.83 34.22 35.91
CA PRO A 498 14.05 33.25 36.98
C PRO A 498 13.34 33.75 38.25
N PRO A 499 12.40 32.98 38.84
CA PRO A 499 11.62 33.43 39.98
C PRO A 499 12.50 33.84 41.17
N VAL A 500 13.65 33.17 41.34
CA VAL A 500 14.66 33.52 42.36
C VAL A 500 15.18 34.94 42.17
N LEU A 501 15.48 35.35 40.93
CA LEU A 501 16.07 36.66 40.64
C LEU A 501 15.02 37.77 40.86
N SER A 502 13.77 37.52 40.48
CA SER A 502 12.65 38.43 40.77
C SER A 502 12.40 38.58 42.27
N ILE A 503 12.44 37.49 43.03
CA ILE A 503 12.27 37.52 44.50
C ILE A 503 13.42 38.27 45.16
N VAL A 504 14.67 38.01 44.76
CA VAL A 504 15.85 38.71 45.31
C VAL A 504 15.75 40.21 45.05
N VAL A 505 15.39 40.63 43.83
CA VAL A 505 15.20 42.05 43.52
C VAL A 505 14.10 42.67 44.38
N LEU A 506 12.97 41.98 44.57
CA LEU A 506 11.88 42.45 45.44
C LEU A 506 12.31 42.58 46.90
N VAL A 507 13.04 41.59 47.43
CA VAL A 507 13.52 41.61 48.82
C VAL A 507 14.57 42.70 49.01
N VAL A 508 15.53 42.84 48.09
CA VAL A 508 16.55 43.87 48.14
C VAL A 508 15.92 45.26 48.06
N THR A 509 14.96 45.49 47.16
CA THR A 509 14.25 46.77 47.05
C THR A 509 13.43 47.09 48.29
N MET A 510 12.75 46.11 48.89
CA MET A 510 12.05 46.28 50.16
C MET A 510 13.01 46.63 51.30
N LEU A 511 14.12 45.91 51.44
CA LEU A 511 15.13 46.19 52.47
C LEU A 511 15.80 47.56 52.27
N LEU A 512 16.10 47.95 51.02
CA LEU A 512 16.60 49.29 50.69
C LEU A 512 15.59 50.37 51.05
N SER A 513 14.30 50.14 50.78
CA SER A 513 13.26 51.11 51.12
C SER A 513 13.10 51.29 52.63
N ILE A 514 13.18 50.20 53.41
CA ILE A 514 13.15 50.24 54.88
C ILE A 514 14.41 50.92 55.42
N TRP A 515 15.58 50.61 54.86
CA TRP A 515 16.85 51.23 55.24
C TRP A 515 16.85 52.73 54.94
N LEU A 516 16.39 53.15 53.75
CA LEU A 516 16.23 54.55 53.38
C LEU A 516 15.23 55.26 54.32
N ALA A 517 14.09 54.64 54.63
CA ALA A 517 13.09 55.20 55.55
C ALA A 517 13.64 55.36 56.99
N TYR A 518 14.57 54.52 57.42
CA TYR A 518 15.24 54.62 58.73
C TYR A 518 16.42 55.60 58.73
N ALA A 519 17.24 55.61 57.68
CA ALA A 519 18.47 56.40 57.59
C ALA A 519 18.20 57.88 57.29
N ILE A 520 17.24 58.19 56.41
CA ILE A 520 16.89 59.57 56.00
C ILE A 520 16.51 60.46 57.20
N PRO A 521 15.58 60.08 58.11
CA PRO A 521 15.25 60.92 59.27
C PRO A 521 16.38 61.03 60.29
N LYS A 522 17.31 60.06 60.34
CA LYS A 522 18.44 60.07 61.27
C LYS A 522 19.57 61.00 60.82
N GLU A 523 19.83 61.07 59.51
CA GLU A 523 20.78 62.01 58.88
C GLU A 523 20.23 63.44 58.71
N LEU A 524 18.90 63.63 58.77
CA LEU A 524 18.27 64.95 58.75
C LEU A 524 18.36 65.71 60.09
N ASN A 525 18.76 65.05 61.18
CA ASN A 525 18.88 65.64 62.53
C ASN A 525 20.32 66.03 62.95
N THR A 526 21.30 65.90 62.05
CA THR A 526 22.69 66.38 62.24
C THR A 526 22.94 67.64 61.40
N GLU A 527 23.92 68.48 61.75
CA GLU A 527 24.21 69.76 61.05
C GLU A 527 24.51 69.62 59.54
N LYS A 528 24.83 68.40 59.05
CA LYS A 528 25.00 68.11 57.62
C LYS A 528 23.67 67.90 56.86
N GLY A 529 22.56 67.66 57.57
CA GLY A 529 21.23 67.41 57.01
C GLY A 529 20.54 68.64 56.39
N GLN A 530 20.93 69.86 56.77
CA GLN A 530 20.42 71.10 56.16
C GLN A 530 20.91 71.31 54.72
N CYS A 531 22.09 70.79 54.35
CA CYS A 531 22.60 70.88 52.98
C CYS A 531 21.84 69.93 52.03
N CYS A 532 21.47 68.74 52.51
CA CYS A 532 20.74 67.74 51.73
C CYS A 532 19.28 68.15 51.45
N LYS A 533 18.68 68.97 52.33
CA LYS A 533 17.34 69.55 52.16
C LYS A 533 17.27 70.48 50.94
N ASN A 534 18.33 71.25 50.69
CA ASN A 534 18.43 72.13 49.51
C ASN A 534 18.65 71.33 48.21
N PHE A 535 19.41 70.22 48.28
CA PHE A 535 19.68 69.36 47.12
C PHE A 535 18.44 68.53 46.71
N CYS A 536 17.70 67.96 47.66
CA CYS A 536 16.45 67.26 47.38
C CYS A 536 15.35 68.20 46.86
N SER A 537 15.29 69.45 47.36
CA SER A 537 14.37 70.46 46.81
C SER A 537 14.70 70.79 45.34
N TRP A 538 15.98 70.85 44.98
CA TRP A 538 16.42 71.10 43.60
C TRP A 538 16.12 69.92 42.67
N LEU A 539 16.33 68.67 43.11
CA LEU A 539 15.96 67.47 42.35
C LEU A 539 14.45 67.30 42.18
N PHE A 540 13.65 67.62 43.20
CA PHE A 540 12.19 67.58 43.09
C PHE A 540 11.65 68.66 42.13
N LEU A 541 12.25 69.86 42.12
CA LEU A 541 11.93 70.93 41.16
C LEU A 541 12.36 70.59 39.72
N SER A 542 13.46 69.87 39.53
CA SER A 542 13.89 69.39 38.20
C SER A 542 13.05 68.22 37.69
N CYS A 543 12.64 67.27 38.53
CA CYS A 543 11.72 66.20 38.13
C CYS A 543 10.29 66.69 37.86
N LEU A 544 9.82 67.74 38.55
CA LEU A 544 8.53 68.38 38.27
C LEU A 544 8.49 69.12 36.93
N LYS A 545 9.64 69.49 36.35
CA LYS A 545 9.70 70.07 34.99
C LYS A 545 9.60 69.01 33.88
N ILE A 546 9.77 67.72 34.20
CA ILE A 546 9.85 66.63 33.19
C ILE A 546 8.59 65.76 33.18
N CYS A 547 7.77 65.77 34.25
CA CYS A 547 6.50 65.02 34.30
C CYS A 547 5.28 65.94 34.14
N ASN A 548 4.86 66.17 32.88
CA ASN A 548 3.61 66.85 32.57
C ASN A 548 2.44 65.84 32.62
N CYS A 549 1.98 65.48 33.83
CA CYS A 549 0.82 64.61 34.04
C CYS A 549 -0.24 65.33 34.89
N PHE A 550 -1.21 65.95 34.20
CA PHE A 550 -2.25 66.82 34.76
C PHE A 550 -3.25 66.13 35.72
N TRP A 551 -3.18 64.81 35.88
CA TRP A 551 -4.20 64.02 36.58
C TRP A 551 -3.95 63.79 38.08
N LEU A 552 -2.71 63.94 38.56
CA LEU A 552 -2.33 63.71 39.97
C LEU A 552 -2.47 64.94 40.89
N TRP A 553 -2.72 66.12 40.32
CA TRP A 553 -2.79 67.39 41.06
C TRP A 553 -4.02 67.52 41.98
N GLY A 554 -5.12 66.80 41.68
CA GLY A 554 -6.39 66.92 42.40
C GLY A 554 -6.45 66.20 43.76
N ARG A 555 -5.68 65.12 43.95
CA ARG A 555 -5.75 64.30 45.18
C ARG A 555 -4.73 64.68 46.25
N LEU A 556 -3.57 65.22 45.87
CA LEU A 556 -2.50 65.57 46.81
C LEU A 556 -2.75 66.86 47.62
N ARG A 557 -3.65 67.74 47.17
CA ARG A 557 -4.06 68.93 47.93
C ARG A 557 -4.94 68.63 49.16
N ARG A 558 -5.50 67.42 49.30
CA ARG A 558 -6.30 67.04 50.48
C ARG A 558 -5.46 66.52 51.66
N CYS A 559 -4.27 65.95 51.42
CA CYS A 559 -3.45 65.40 52.50
C CYS A 559 -2.59 66.43 53.25
N LEU A 560 -2.50 67.68 52.77
CA LEU A 560 -1.64 68.72 53.36
C LEU A 560 -2.40 69.82 54.13
N ARG A 561 -3.65 69.59 54.56
CA ARG A 561 -4.29 70.46 55.57
C ARG A 561 -4.04 69.92 56.97
N SER A 562 -3.12 70.59 57.66
CA SER A 562 -2.88 70.51 59.11
C SER A 562 -4.20 70.62 59.90
N ARG A 563 -4.48 69.59 60.71
CA ARG A 563 -5.49 69.62 61.78
C ARG A 563 -4.99 70.58 62.88
N LYS A 564 -5.57 71.78 62.95
CA LYS A 564 -5.50 72.62 64.15
C LYS A 564 -6.33 71.99 65.26
N VAL A 565 -5.67 71.62 66.34
CA VAL A 565 -6.27 71.27 67.63
C VAL A 565 -6.88 72.52 68.25
N LYS A 566 -8.10 72.41 68.78
CA LYS A 566 -8.74 73.41 69.65
C LYS A 566 -9.40 72.66 70.80
N ASP A 567 -8.94 72.95 72.01
CA ASP A 567 -9.52 72.50 73.29
C ASP A 567 -10.84 73.23 73.57
N GLN A 568 -11.87 72.52 74.05
CA GLN A 568 -12.47 72.69 75.39
C GLN A 568 -13.71 71.77 75.61
N PRO A 569 -14.07 71.48 76.88
CA PRO A 569 -14.81 70.30 77.29
C PRO A 569 -16.32 70.52 77.38
N GLY A 570 -17.10 69.48 77.09
CA GLY A 570 -18.53 69.40 77.39
C GLY A 570 -18.78 68.29 78.40
N GLY A 571 -19.04 68.68 79.65
CA GLY A 571 -19.74 67.84 80.60
C GLY A 571 -21.25 68.01 80.44
N LEU A 572 -22.01 66.94 80.65
CA LEU A 572 -23.41 67.02 81.05
C LEU A 572 -23.63 66.02 82.21
N PRO A 573 -24.49 66.34 83.18
CA PRO A 573 -24.71 65.53 84.37
C PRO A 573 -25.73 64.41 84.13
N SER A 574 -25.70 63.48 85.09
CA SER A 574 -26.66 62.42 85.42
C SER A 574 -28.13 62.63 85.04
N GLN A 575 -28.72 61.61 84.41
CA GLN A 575 -29.72 60.72 85.02
C GLN A 575 -29.74 59.38 84.29
#